data_AF-A0A9E5AYQ1-F1
#
_entry.id   AF-A0A9E5AYQ1-F1
#
_cell.length_a   1.000
_cell.length_b   1.000
_cell.length_c   1.000
_cell.angle_alpha   90.00
_cell.angle_beta   90.00
_cell.angle_gamma   90.00
#
_symmetry.space_group_name_H-M   'P 1'
#
loop_
_entity.id
_entity.type
_entity.pdbx_description
1 polymer ?
#
loop_
_entity_poly.entity_id
_entity_poly.type
_entity_poly.pdbx_seq_one_letter_code
_entity_poly.pdbx_strand_id
1 'polypeptide(L)'
;MNADQIPTLPALRTLGNLADVRPTIITDTREQTPLLFTNLGTVLGTLTSGDYAPRGLEHIAAIERKSAADLVSSVTHDRDRFERELHRLRGMHFSRVIVTASREVIAAGA
;
A
#
# COMPACT_ATOMS: atom_id res chain seq x y z
N MET A 1 17.94 -33.32 6.19
CA MET A 1 17.05 -32.95 5.06
C MET A 1 17.92 -32.88 3.82
N ASN A 2 17.71 -33.78 2.86
CA ASN A 2 18.48 -33.84 1.61
C ASN A 2 18.15 -32.63 0.72
N ALA A 3 19.19 -32.00 0.17
CA ALA A 3 19.09 -30.88 -0.76
C ALA A 3 18.58 -31.27 -2.17
N ASP A 4 18.24 -32.55 -2.38
CA ASP A 4 18.02 -33.17 -3.69
C ASP A 4 16.53 -33.33 -4.08
N GLN A 5 15.62 -32.65 -3.41
CA GLN A 5 14.21 -32.63 -3.79
C GLN A 5 13.67 -31.20 -3.81
N ILE A 6 14.20 -30.37 -4.71
CA ILE A 6 13.43 -29.25 -5.21
C ILE A 6 12.41 -29.87 -6.18
N PRO A 7 11.09 -29.85 -5.87
CA PRO A 7 10.10 -30.35 -6.80
C PRO A 7 10.27 -29.60 -8.12
N THR A 8 10.43 -30.33 -9.22
CA THR A 8 10.46 -29.75 -10.55
C THR A 8 9.13 -29.07 -10.78
N LEU A 9 9.14 -27.73 -10.73
CA LEU A 9 7.98 -26.92 -11.07
C LEU A 9 7.49 -27.38 -12.45
N PRO A 10 6.21 -27.77 -12.61
CA PRO A 10 5.69 -28.20 -13.89
C PRO A 10 6.01 -27.13 -14.92
N ALA A 11 6.57 -27.56 -16.05
CA ALA A 11 7.35 -26.77 -16.99
C ALA A 11 6.89 -25.30 -17.09
N LEU A 12 7.85 -24.39 -16.86
CA LEU A 12 7.80 -22.92 -16.99
C LEU A 12 7.36 -22.39 -18.38
N ARG A 13 6.60 -23.14 -19.20
CA ARG A 13 6.15 -22.71 -20.54
C ARG A 13 5.32 -21.44 -20.50
N THR A 14 4.70 -21.13 -19.36
CA THR A 14 3.87 -19.94 -19.13
C THR A 14 4.55 -18.82 -18.35
N LEU A 15 5.80 -18.98 -17.88
CA LEU A 15 6.52 -17.88 -17.22
C LEU A 15 6.88 -16.73 -18.17
N GLY A 16 6.93 -16.98 -19.49
CA GLY A 16 7.06 -15.92 -20.49
C GLY A 16 5.97 -14.86 -20.35
N ASN A 17 4.72 -15.27 -20.08
CA ASN A 17 3.62 -14.33 -19.85
C ASN A 17 3.73 -13.59 -18.51
N LEU A 18 4.43 -14.14 -17.52
CA LEU A 18 4.63 -13.49 -16.22
C LEU A 18 5.61 -12.32 -16.28
N ALA A 19 6.52 -12.28 -17.27
CA ALA A 19 7.45 -11.17 -17.45
C ALA A 19 6.73 -9.84 -17.77
N ASP A 20 5.60 -9.93 -18.46
CA ASP A 20 4.77 -8.79 -18.85
C ASP A 20 3.66 -8.48 -17.84
N VAL A 21 3.43 -9.38 -16.86
CA VAL A 21 2.47 -9.10 -15.78
C VAL A 21 2.98 -7.92 -14.97
N ARG A 22 2.16 -6.87 -14.92
CA ARG A 22 2.34 -5.73 -14.04
C ARG A 22 1.29 -5.78 -12.94
N PRO A 23 1.67 -5.51 -11.68
CA PRO A 23 0.69 -5.44 -10.60
C PRO A 23 -0.28 -4.29 -10.85
N THR A 24 -1.54 -4.49 -10.47
CA THR A 24 -2.55 -3.44 -10.42
C THR A 24 -2.68 -2.93 -8.99
N ILE A 25 -2.75 -1.61 -8.82
CA ILE A 25 -3.02 -0.98 -7.54
C ILE A 25 -4.53 -0.76 -7.41
N ILE A 26 -5.10 -1.13 -6.28
CA ILE A 26 -6.41 -0.67 -5.87
C ILE A 26 -6.22 0.61 -5.09
N THR A 27 -6.96 1.65 -5.47
CA THR A 27 -7.13 2.88 -4.71
C THR A 27 -8.47 2.82 -3.97
N ASP A 28 -8.46 3.04 -2.66
CA ASP A 28 -9.68 3.04 -1.86
C ASP A 28 -10.62 4.15 -2.33
N THR A 29 -11.90 3.82 -2.49
CA THR A 29 -12.93 4.76 -2.95
C THR A 29 -13.14 5.97 -2.04
N ARG A 30 -12.67 5.93 -0.79
CA ARG A 30 -12.78 7.04 0.17
C ARG A 30 -11.61 8.03 0.07
N GLU A 31 -10.49 7.67 -0.55
CA GLU A 31 -9.33 8.55 -0.69
C GLU A 31 -9.67 9.74 -1.60
N GLN A 32 -9.68 10.94 -1.02
CA GLN A 32 -10.11 12.16 -1.72
C GLN A 32 -9.01 12.76 -2.60
N THR A 33 -7.74 12.50 -2.27
CA THR A 33 -6.58 13.10 -2.95
C THR A 33 -5.58 12.03 -3.38
N PRO A 34 -6.01 11.09 -4.24
CA PRO A 34 -5.22 9.92 -4.57
C PRO A 34 -3.91 10.29 -5.28
N LEU A 35 -2.87 9.51 -5.01
CA LEU A 35 -1.61 9.60 -5.74
C LEU A 35 -1.81 9.17 -7.19
N LEU A 36 -1.11 9.85 -8.10
CA LEU A 36 -1.08 9.48 -9.50
C LEU A 36 0.01 8.41 -9.72
N PHE A 37 -0.41 7.23 -10.15
CA PHE A 37 0.50 6.16 -10.58
C PHE A 37 0.56 6.14 -12.10
N THR A 38 1.70 6.53 -12.68
CA THR A 38 1.88 6.64 -14.15
C THR A 38 2.47 5.38 -14.78
N ASN A 39 3.07 4.51 -13.98
CA ASN A 39 3.81 3.33 -14.41
C ASN A 39 3.11 1.99 -14.07
N LEU A 40 1.99 2.04 -13.34
CA LEU A 40 1.22 0.87 -12.92
C LEU A 40 -0.27 1.11 -13.18
N GLY A 41 -0.99 0.05 -13.52
CA GLY A 41 -2.44 0.12 -13.66
C GLY A 41 -3.11 0.36 -12.31
N THR A 42 -4.16 1.18 -12.28
CA THR A 42 -4.93 1.51 -11.08
C THR A 42 -6.41 1.22 -11.27
N VAL A 43 -7.07 0.73 -10.23
CA VAL A 43 -8.53 0.57 -10.20
C VAL A 43 -9.08 1.11 -8.89
N LEU A 44 -10.32 1.61 -8.90
CA LEU A 44 -11.01 1.96 -7.67
C LEU A 44 -11.59 0.70 -7.01
N GLY A 45 -11.55 0.65 -5.68
CA GLY A 45 -12.15 -0.44 -4.90
C GLY A 45 -12.32 -0.04 -3.44
N THR A 46 -13.03 -0.84 -2.66
CA THR A 46 -13.15 -0.62 -1.21
C THR A 46 -12.18 -1.54 -0.48
N LEU A 47 -11.30 -0.97 0.32
CA LEU A 47 -10.33 -1.68 1.14
C LEU A 47 -10.81 -1.74 2.59
N THR A 48 -10.50 -2.85 3.27
CA THR A 48 -10.77 -2.97 4.71
C THR A 48 -9.94 -1.98 5.52
N SER A 49 -8.71 -1.68 5.09
CA SER A 49 -7.81 -0.69 5.69
C SER A 49 -6.76 -0.25 4.66
N GLY A 50 -6.23 0.97 4.84
CA GLY A 50 -5.33 1.60 3.87
C GLY A 50 -6.08 2.30 2.72
N ASP A 51 -5.35 3.16 2.03
CA ASP A 51 -5.80 3.91 0.85
C ASP A 51 -5.35 3.24 -0.44
N TYR A 52 -4.32 2.39 -0.38
CA TYR A 52 -3.88 1.59 -1.52
C TYR A 52 -3.55 0.15 -1.14
N ALA A 53 -3.78 -0.79 -2.05
CA ALA A 53 -3.31 -2.16 -1.93
C ALA A 53 -3.00 -2.78 -3.30
N PRO A 54 -2.07 -3.74 -3.41
CA PRO A 54 -1.95 -4.54 -4.62
C PRO A 54 -3.19 -5.42 -4.79
N ARG A 55 -3.75 -5.45 -6.00
CA ARG A 55 -4.90 -6.29 -6.32
C ARG A 55 -4.58 -7.76 -6.07
N GLY A 56 -5.47 -8.44 -5.34
CA GLY A 56 -5.32 -9.83 -4.89
C GLY A 56 -4.56 -10.00 -3.57
N LEU A 57 -3.96 -8.93 -3.01
CA LEU A 57 -3.19 -8.95 -1.76
C LEU A 57 -3.73 -7.99 -0.69
N GLU A 58 -4.94 -7.47 -0.87
CA GLU A 58 -5.59 -6.43 -0.04
C GLU A 58 -5.76 -6.84 1.43
N HIS A 59 -5.74 -8.14 1.69
CA HIS A 59 -5.89 -8.74 3.02
C HIS A 59 -4.56 -8.84 3.79
N ILE A 60 -3.41 -8.69 3.12
CA ILE A 60 -2.09 -8.78 3.75
C ILE A 60 -1.17 -7.59 3.46
N ALA A 61 -1.53 -6.72 2.51
CA ALA A 61 -0.73 -5.59 2.09
C ALA A 61 -1.57 -4.32 1.92
N ALA A 62 -1.19 -3.23 2.61
CA ALA A 62 -1.81 -1.92 2.40
C ALA A 62 -0.84 -0.74 2.60
N ILE A 63 -1.15 0.37 1.96
CA ILE A 63 -0.48 1.66 2.15
C ILE A 63 -1.55 2.65 2.63
N GLU A 64 -1.27 3.33 3.73
CA GLU A 64 -2.04 4.48 4.19
C GLU A 64 -1.35 5.75 3.70
N ARG A 65 -2.10 6.65 3.08
CA ARG A 65 -1.62 7.99 2.72
C ARG A 65 -2.02 8.95 3.83
N LYS A 66 -1.08 9.83 4.18
CA LYS A 66 -1.38 10.94 5.07
C LYS A 66 -0.70 12.19 4.56
N SER A 67 -1.38 13.34 4.55
CA SER A 67 -0.66 14.60 4.31
C SER A 67 0.14 14.95 5.57
N ALA A 68 1.20 15.76 5.45
CA ALA A 68 1.93 16.24 6.63
C ALA A 68 1.03 17.03 7.59
N ALA A 69 0.11 17.84 7.06
CA ALA A 69 -0.87 18.57 7.87
C ALA A 69 -1.81 17.60 8.63
N ASP A 70 -2.33 16.58 7.95
CA ASP A 70 -3.18 15.57 8.59
C ASP A 70 -2.42 14.73 9.60
N LEU A 71 -1.12 14.49 9.38
CA LEU A 71 -0.27 13.81 10.36
C LEU A 71 -0.13 14.65 11.63
N VAL A 72 0.13 15.96 11.50
CA VAL A 72 0.20 16.87 12.65
C VAL A 72 -1.12 16.87 13.42
N SER A 73 -2.27 16.93 12.73
CA SER A 73 -3.58 16.79 13.39
C SER A 73 -3.74 15.44 14.08
N SER A 74 -3.32 14.37 13.39
CA SER A 74 -3.39 12.98 13.89
C SER A 74 -2.52 12.72 15.12
N VAL A 75 -1.44 13.48 15.35
CA VAL A 75 -0.60 13.30 16.56
C VAL A 75 -0.95 14.29 17.68
N THR A 76 -1.83 15.26 17.42
CA THR A 76 -2.23 16.30 18.37
C THR A 76 -3.68 16.15 18.82
N HIS A 77 -4.64 16.21 17.90
CA HIS A 77 -6.07 16.25 18.19
C HIS A 77 -6.78 14.92 17.88
N ASP A 78 -6.43 14.26 16.76
CA ASP A 78 -7.12 13.07 16.26
C ASP A 78 -6.38 11.76 16.58
N ARG A 79 -5.60 11.76 17.66
CA ARG A 79 -4.68 10.65 17.99
C ARG A 79 -5.35 9.31 18.14
N ASP A 80 -6.46 9.24 18.87
CA ASP A 80 -7.19 7.99 19.08
C ASP A 80 -7.68 7.38 17.76
N ARG A 81 -8.09 8.23 16.81
CA ARG A 81 -8.50 7.77 15.47
C ARG A 81 -7.31 7.20 14.72
N PHE A 82 -6.19 7.92 14.73
CA PHE A 82 -4.99 7.48 14.03
C PHE A 82 -4.41 6.18 14.63
N GLU A 83 -4.43 6.02 15.95
CA GLU A 83 -4.00 4.77 16.60
C GLU A 83 -4.87 3.58 16.19
N ARG A 84 -6.19 3.77 16.00
CA ARG A 84 -7.09 2.72 15.45
C ARG A 84 -6.77 2.36 14.00
N GLU A 85 -6.33 3.32 13.19
CA GLU A 85 -5.84 3.08 11.82
C GLU A 85 -4.55 2.26 11.87
N LEU A 86 -3.58 2.67 12.68
CA LEU A 86 -2.31 1.95 12.87
C LEU A 86 -2.52 0.53 13.43
N HIS A 87 -3.44 0.32 14.37
CA HIS A 87 -3.72 -1.00 14.92
C HIS A 87 -4.23 -1.98 13.86
N ARG A 88 -5.09 -1.52 12.95
CA ARG A 88 -5.56 -2.34 11.82
C ARG A 88 -4.42 -2.66 10.86
N LEU A 89 -3.57 -1.69 10.55
CA LEU A 89 -2.40 -1.89 9.67
C LEU A 89 -1.36 -2.84 10.29
N ARG A 90 -1.19 -2.84 11.62
CA ARG A 90 -0.26 -3.74 12.32
C ARG A 90 -0.58 -5.22 12.14
N GLY A 91 -1.82 -5.57 11.81
CA GLY A 91 -2.23 -6.96 11.54
C GLY A 91 -1.82 -7.47 10.16
N MET A 92 -1.32 -6.61 9.27
CA MET A 92 -0.97 -6.96 7.90
C MET A 92 0.49 -7.42 7.81
N HIS A 93 0.79 -8.32 6.85
CA HIS A 93 2.15 -8.75 6.58
C HIS A 93 3.01 -7.59 6.06
N PHE A 94 2.41 -6.70 5.28
CA PHE A 94 3.06 -5.49 4.80
C PHE A 94 2.13 -4.29 4.96
N SER A 95 2.55 -3.31 5.74
CA SER A 95 1.84 -2.04 5.82
C SER A 95 2.79 -0.86 5.99
N ARG A 96 2.50 0.26 5.33
CA ARG A 96 3.27 1.50 5.49
C ARG A 96 2.34 2.71 5.50
N VAL A 97 2.69 3.71 6.30
CA VAL A 97 2.12 5.05 6.18
C VAL A 97 3.07 5.88 5.32
N ILE A 98 2.57 6.43 4.22
CA ILE A 98 3.30 7.37 3.37
C ILE A 98 2.80 8.78 3.70
N VAL A 99 3.70 9.60 4.22
CA VAL A 99 3.43 11.00 4.52
C VAL A 99 3.81 11.85 3.32
N THR A 100 2.90 12.69 2.85
CA THR A 100 3.07 13.50 1.64
C THR A 100 3.00 14.99 1.98
N ALA A 101 3.88 15.76 1.36
CA ALA A 101 3.91 17.21 1.45
C ALA A 101 4.65 17.78 0.25
N SER A 102 4.43 19.07 -0.05
CA SER A 102 5.26 19.77 -1.03
C SER A 102 6.68 19.90 -0.50
N ARG A 103 7.64 20.07 -1.42
CA ARG A 103 9.05 20.25 -1.04
C ARG A 103 9.24 21.47 -0.15
N GLU A 104 8.49 22.53 -0.39
CA GLU A 104 8.54 23.78 0.36
C GLU A 104 8.08 23.56 1.81
N VAL A 105 6.98 22.82 2.01
CA VAL A 105 6.47 22.46 3.33
C VAL A 105 7.49 21.61 4.09
N ILE A 106 8.11 20.63 3.42
CA ILE A 106 9.17 19.81 4.02
C ILE A 106 10.40 20.66 4.39
N ALA A 107 10.83 21.56 3.49
CA ALA A 107 11.98 22.42 3.72
C ALA A 107 11.76 23.44 4.85
N ALA A 108 10.51 23.84 5.07
CA ALA A 108 10.12 24.75 6.15
C ALA A 108 10.05 24.07 7.54
N GLY A 109 10.26 22.75 7.62
CA GLY A 109 10.32 22.01 8.89
C GLY A 109 8.95 21.61 9.44
N ALA A 110 8.03 21.20 8.56
CA ALA A 110 6.81 20.49 8.96
C ALA A 110 7.09 19.31 9.90
#